data_AF-A0A9P0QJR5-F1
#
_entry.id   AF-A0A9P0QJR5-F1
#
_cell.length_a   1.000
_cell.length_b   1.000
_cell.length_c   1.000
_cell.angle_alpha   90.00
_cell.angle_beta   90.00
_cell.angle_gamma   90.00
#
_symmetry.space_group_name_H-M   'P 1'
#
loop_
_entity.id
_entity.type
_entity.pdbx_description
1 polymer ?
#
loop_
_entity_poly.entity_id
_entity_poly.type
_entity_poly.pdbx_seq_one_letter_code
_entity_poly.pdbx_strand_id
1 'polypeptide(L)'
;DEELDRSDEARDNLHSASVKKNVTIHAKAESIPTAECDQSAPSQSGSSSVNTGLRKRQQLLFALRKKGKFINSTPLRGEGIKPVRKGAEKTEYLPCIHCMGYYSAKNLWRHRKQCDANPEKGSSGKRSQALGQTLLLGNIKVDIELKVKVFPRMRPDKVSLVAKNDKLICAFASRYLKLHRELHFVQVVSRKMRELARLLMEIKKLDLSVVTLFDALKPHKYDILVKATKLTSGYDDESQTYKSPTYAMNMGTTLKQCCDVALLHVLKKSKSLPTVDNANVEADIKTCIQLIEANWRFDISTNAANDLNLKKWNKVTLVPLATDLKLLKDYLMKVAANQVSMLQKNPSNEKAYTSLLETVYCRLLLLNRRRPGELQRLPIHVYKSAISEEHNQAYEEFSEAITETERILMRSFKRIVIRGKRGRGVPVLISKDVQDHLNLILECRDNIQTVSNIYLFGKPNSQETHYWLQGNQKVCVVMSSEKSACSD
;
A
#
# COMPACT_ATOMS: atom_id res chain seq x y z
N ASP A 1 26.03 -4.23 -41.64
CA ASP A 1 24.68 -4.71 -41.97
C ASP A 1 24.56 -6.21 -42.28
N GLU A 2 25.44 -7.07 -41.73
CA GLU A 2 25.21 -8.53 -41.72
C GLU A 2 25.43 -9.17 -40.33
N GLU A 3 25.66 -8.37 -39.29
CA GLU A 3 25.86 -8.85 -37.90
C GLU A 3 24.70 -8.52 -36.95
N LEU A 4 23.66 -7.84 -37.44
CA LEU A 4 22.45 -7.53 -36.66
C LEU A 4 21.33 -8.57 -36.82
N ASP A 5 21.32 -9.36 -37.90
CA ASP A 5 20.26 -10.35 -38.19
C ASP A 5 20.40 -11.68 -37.43
N ARG A 6 21.57 -12.02 -36.90
CA ARG A 6 21.76 -13.26 -36.11
C ARG A 6 21.32 -13.15 -34.65
N SER A 7 20.90 -11.97 -34.21
CA SER A 7 20.48 -11.74 -32.81
C SER A 7 18.96 -11.84 -32.59
N ASP A 8 18.16 -11.83 -33.67
CA ASP A 8 16.71 -11.93 -33.61
C ASP A 8 16.19 -13.39 -33.78
N GLU A 9 16.89 -14.27 -34.49
CA GLU A 9 16.54 -15.71 -34.54
C GLU A 9 16.81 -16.47 -33.23
N ALA A 10 17.69 -15.95 -32.36
CA ALA A 10 17.95 -16.53 -31.04
C ALA A 10 16.93 -16.10 -29.97
N ARG A 11 16.12 -15.06 -30.23
CA ARG A 11 15.06 -14.60 -29.32
C ARG A 11 13.72 -15.29 -29.56
N ASP A 12 13.45 -15.73 -30.78
CA ASP A 12 12.22 -16.45 -31.10
C ASP A 12 12.22 -17.93 -30.69
N ASN A 13 13.41 -18.54 -30.51
CA ASN A 13 13.54 -19.92 -30.04
C ASN A 13 13.47 -20.11 -28.51
N LEU A 14 13.39 -19.02 -27.73
CA LEU A 14 13.13 -19.06 -26.28
C LEU A 14 11.67 -18.74 -25.91
N HIS A 15 10.82 -18.42 -26.90
CA HIS A 15 9.38 -18.20 -26.72
C HIS A 15 8.49 -19.37 -27.16
N SER A 16 9.07 -20.43 -27.71
CA SER A 16 8.37 -21.66 -28.11
C SER A 16 8.33 -22.77 -27.05
N ALA A 17 8.97 -22.59 -25.88
CA ALA A 17 9.03 -23.59 -24.80
C ALA A 17 8.47 -23.11 -23.45
N SER A 18 7.21 -22.65 -23.39
CA SER A 18 6.47 -22.62 -22.10
C SER A 18 4.94 -22.50 -22.19
N VAL A 19 4.35 -22.74 -23.36
CA VAL A 19 2.89 -22.80 -23.51
C VAL A 19 2.50 -24.18 -24.01
N LYS A 20 2.31 -25.11 -23.08
CA LYS A 20 1.43 -26.30 -23.19
C LYS A 20 1.47 -27.09 -21.87
N LYS A 21 0.72 -26.62 -20.87
CA LYS A 21 0.11 -27.47 -19.84
C LYS A 21 -1.37 -27.09 -19.74
N ASN A 22 -2.14 -27.55 -20.72
CA ASN A 22 -3.57 -27.72 -20.59
C ASN A 22 -3.80 -28.82 -19.55
N VAL A 23 -4.20 -28.45 -18.33
CA VAL A 23 -4.81 -29.41 -17.41
C VAL A 23 -6.30 -29.40 -17.73
N THR A 24 -6.66 -30.28 -18.66
CA THR A 24 -8.02 -30.75 -18.89
C THR A 24 -8.48 -31.43 -17.60
N ILE A 25 -9.40 -30.82 -16.85
CA ILE A 25 -10.08 -31.51 -15.76
C ILE A 25 -11.16 -32.39 -16.43
N HIS A 26 -10.77 -33.60 -16.80
CA HIS A 26 -11.74 -34.66 -17.08
C HIS A 26 -12.54 -34.92 -15.80
N ALA A 27 -13.86 -34.75 -15.89
CA ALA A 27 -14.80 -35.29 -14.94
C ALA A 27 -14.67 -36.82 -14.97
N LYS A 28 -13.97 -37.39 -13.99
CA LYS A 28 -14.02 -38.83 -13.73
C LYS A 28 -15.26 -39.08 -12.88
N ALA A 29 -16.33 -39.51 -13.54
CA ALA A 29 -17.43 -40.18 -12.87
C ALA A 29 -16.89 -41.53 -12.39
N GLU A 30 -16.57 -41.62 -11.10
CA GLU A 30 -16.35 -42.91 -10.46
C GLU A 30 -17.72 -43.49 -10.09
N SER A 31 -17.97 -44.66 -10.65
CA SER A 31 -19.11 -45.53 -10.43
C SER A 31 -19.32 -45.81 -8.94
N ILE A 32 -20.58 -45.73 -8.52
CA ILE A 32 -21.04 -46.19 -7.21
C ILE A 32 -20.95 -47.72 -7.19
N PRO A 33 -20.17 -48.36 -6.32
CA PRO A 33 -20.30 -49.78 -6.08
C PRO A 33 -21.54 -50.00 -5.21
N THR A 34 -22.53 -50.69 -5.75
CA THR A 34 -23.59 -51.33 -4.96
C THR A 34 -22.93 -52.39 -4.08
N ALA A 35 -22.79 -52.11 -2.79
CA ALA A 35 -22.39 -53.09 -1.80
C ALA A 35 -23.64 -53.85 -1.34
N GLU A 36 -23.68 -55.13 -1.66
CA GLU A 36 -24.61 -56.12 -1.11
C GLU A 36 -24.50 -56.17 0.41
N CYS A 37 -25.65 -56.38 1.05
CA CYS A 37 -25.79 -56.46 2.49
C CYS A 37 -25.43 -57.87 2.97
N ASP A 38 -24.15 -58.12 3.23
CA ASP A 38 -23.73 -59.33 3.94
C ASP A 38 -23.82 -59.11 5.46
N GLN A 39 -24.74 -59.85 6.07
CA GLN A 39 -24.89 -59.98 7.51
C GLN A 39 -23.80 -60.91 8.04
N SER A 40 -22.75 -60.36 8.61
CA SER A 40 -21.94 -61.07 9.60
C SER A 40 -21.34 -60.09 10.60
N ALA A 41 -21.72 -60.25 11.87
CA ALA A 41 -21.27 -59.43 12.98
C ALA A 41 -19.78 -59.65 13.28
N PRO A 42 -19.02 -58.60 13.61
CA PRO A 42 -17.82 -58.75 14.41
C PRO A 42 -18.01 -58.14 15.80
N SER A 43 -17.63 -58.95 16.77
CA SER A 43 -17.43 -58.68 18.18
C SER A 43 -16.48 -57.50 18.43
N GLN A 44 -16.69 -56.89 19.60
CA GLN A 44 -16.03 -55.71 20.12
C GLN A 44 -14.50 -55.82 20.16
N SER A 45 -13.79 -54.88 19.53
CA SER A 45 -12.58 -54.25 20.07
C SER A 45 -12.10 -53.12 19.15
N GLY A 46 -12.05 -51.88 19.65
CA GLY A 46 -11.48 -50.73 18.91
C GLY A 46 -12.25 -49.41 18.98
N SER A 47 -12.62 -48.92 20.18
CA SER A 47 -13.40 -47.68 20.37
C SER A 47 -12.63 -46.37 20.14
N SER A 48 -11.32 -46.41 19.84
CA SER A 48 -10.50 -45.21 19.68
C SER A 48 -10.42 -44.70 18.23
N SER A 49 -10.48 -45.57 17.21
CA SER A 49 -10.33 -45.16 15.80
C SER A 49 -11.61 -44.55 15.23
N VAL A 50 -12.78 -45.12 15.54
CA VAL A 50 -14.10 -44.69 15.02
C VAL A 50 -14.46 -43.26 15.45
N ASN A 51 -14.10 -42.89 16.69
CA ASN A 51 -14.34 -41.55 17.24
C ASN A 51 -13.51 -40.45 16.54
N THR A 52 -12.31 -40.78 16.05
CA THR A 52 -11.49 -39.81 15.31
C THR A 52 -12.05 -39.55 13.91
N GLY A 53 -12.58 -40.58 13.25
CA GLY A 53 -13.26 -40.46 11.95
C GLY A 53 -14.53 -39.61 12.02
N LEU A 54 -15.37 -39.82 13.04
CA LEU A 54 -16.59 -39.04 13.26
C LEU A 54 -16.31 -37.55 13.50
N ARG A 55 -15.31 -37.22 14.33
CA ARG A 55 -14.91 -35.83 14.60
C ARG A 55 -14.37 -35.15 13.34
N LYS A 56 -13.50 -35.81 12.57
CA LYS A 56 -13.00 -35.28 11.29
C LYS A 56 -14.13 -35.05 10.28
N ARG A 57 -15.09 -35.99 10.18
CA ARG A 57 -16.28 -35.86 9.32
C ARG A 57 -17.13 -34.65 9.71
N GLN A 58 -17.38 -34.43 11.00
CA GLN A 58 -18.12 -33.28 11.49
C GLN A 58 -17.42 -31.94 11.18
N GLN A 59 -16.09 -31.88 11.35
CA GLN A 59 -15.29 -30.69 11.02
C GLN A 59 -15.36 -30.35 9.52
N LEU A 60 -15.22 -31.35 8.65
CA LEU A 60 -15.34 -31.17 7.20
C LEU A 60 -16.74 -30.72 6.80
N LEU A 61 -17.78 -31.32 7.37
CA LEU A 61 -19.17 -30.91 7.14
C LEU A 61 -19.41 -29.46 7.57
N PHE A 62 -18.86 -29.05 8.72
CA PHE A 62 -18.93 -27.67 9.19
C PHE A 62 -18.19 -26.69 8.27
N ALA A 63 -17.03 -27.09 7.73
CA ALA A 63 -16.30 -26.32 6.74
C ALA A 63 -17.12 -26.14 5.44
N LEU A 64 -17.74 -27.20 4.93
CA LEU A 64 -18.61 -27.15 3.76
C LEU A 64 -19.83 -26.25 3.98
N ARG A 65 -20.48 -26.36 5.14
CA ARG A 65 -21.61 -25.48 5.51
C ARG A 65 -21.22 -24.01 5.52
N LYS A 66 -20.03 -23.66 6.01
CA LYS A 66 -19.52 -22.27 5.97
C LYS A 66 -19.33 -21.79 4.53
N LYS A 67 -18.71 -22.60 3.66
CA LYS A 67 -18.53 -22.28 2.25
C LYS A 67 -19.87 -22.09 1.52
N GLY A 68 -20.82 -23.01 1.72
CA GLY A 68 -22.15 -22.91 1.12
C GLY A 68 -22.91 -21.65 1.58
N LYS A 69 -22.85 -21.33 2.88
CA LYS A 69 -23.42 -20.07 3.41
C LYS A 69 -22.79 -18.82 2.80
N PHE A 70 -21.49 -18.85 2.54
CA PHE A 70 -20.79 -17.74 1.90
C PHE A 70 -21.22 -17.55 0.44
N ILE A 71 -21.29 -18.64 -0.33
CA ILE A 71 -21.72 -18.60 -1.74
C ILE A 71 -23.17 -18.12 -1.86
N ASN A 72 -24.06 -18.57 -0.98
CA ASN A 72 -25.48 -18.24 -1.03
C ASN A 72 -25.85 -16.89 -0.40
N SER A 73 -24.90 -16.22 0.25
CA SER A 73 -25.14 -14.86 0.79
C SER A 73 -24.89 -13.82 -0.30
N THR A 74 -25.69 -12.76 -0.35
CA THR A 74 -25.44 -11.58 -1.20
C THR A 74 -24.63 -10.55 -0.40
N PRO A 75 -23.29 -10.66 -0.38
CA PRO A 75 -22.48 -10.08 0.68
C PRO A 75 -22.44 -8.54 0.62
N LEU A 76 -22.74 -7.99 -0.56
CA LEU A 76 -22.80 -6.55 -0.84
C LEU A 76 -24.11 -5.89 -0.38
N ARG A 77 -25.22 -6.64 -0.33
CA ARG A 77 -26.53 -6.12 0.11
C ARG A 77 -26.81 -6.38 1.58
N GLY A 78 -25.98 -7.19 2.24
CA GLY A 78 -26.19 -7.58 3.64
C GLY A 78 -27.32 -8.61 3.83
N GLU A 79 -28.01 -8.98 2.75
CA GLU A 79 -29.08 -9.96 2.75
C GLU A 79 -28.50 -11.39 2.85
N GLY A 80 -29.14 -12.23 3.67
CA GLY A 80 -28.77 -13.64 3.79
C GLY A 80 -27.45 -13.93 4.52
N ILE A 81 -26.80 -12.93 5.15
CA ILE A 81 -25.59 -13.17 5.96
C ILE A 81 -25.94 -14.00 7.20
N LYS A 82 -25.49 -15.26 7.23
CA LYS A 82 -25.69 -16.18 8.36
C LYS A 82 -24.38 -16.33 9.15
N PRO A 83 -24.18 -15.56 10.24
CA PRO A 83 -22.95 -15.60 11.01
C PRO A 83 -22.77 -16.93 11.75
N VAL A 84 -21.50 -17.27 12.04
CA VAL A 84 -21.16 -18.47 12.82
C VAL A 84 -21.64 -18.34 14.28
N ARG A 85 -21.59 -17.12 14.82
CA ARG A 85 -22.19 -16.75 16.12
C ARG A 85 -22.94 -15.44 15.94
N LYS A 86 -24.20 -15.41 16.38
CA LYS A 86 -24.99 -14.17 16.41
C LYS A 86 -24.42 -13.27 17.52
N GLY A 87 -24.15 -12.02 17.18
CA GLY A 87 -23.84 -10.93 18.10
C GLY A 87 -25.05 -10.02 18.32
N ALA A 88 -24.82 -8.90 18.99
CA ALA A 88 -25.84 -7.88 19.25
C ALA A 88 -26.40 -7.25 17.96
N GLU A 89 -27.55 -6.59 18.08
CA GLU A 89 -28.15 -5.84 16.97
C GLU A 89 -27.16 -4.79 16.42
N LYS A 90 -27.09 -4.66 15.09
CA LYS A 90 -26.17 -3.78 14.33
C LYS A 90 -24.68 -4.20 14.26
N THR A 91 -24.32 -5.43 14.64
CA THR A 91 -22.94 -5.92 14.39
C THR A 91 -22.67 -6.12 12.89
N GLU A 92 -21.63 -5.48 12.37
CA GLU A 92 -21.10 -5.75 11.03
C GLU A 92 -20.36 -7.10 11.00
N TYR A 93 -20.68 -7.92 10.00
CA TYR A 93 -20.07 -9.23 9.82
C TYR A 93 -19.19 -9.26 8.56
N LEU A 94 -18.02 -9.85 8.68
CA LEU A 94 -17.08 -10.03 7.59
C LEU A 94 -16.67 -11.51 7.49
N PRO A 95 -16.46 -12.02 6.27
CA PRO A 95 -16.04 -13.39 6.06
C PRO A 95 -14.55 -13.55 6.37
N CYS A 96 -14.18 -14.71 6.90
CA CYS A 96 -12.78 -15.09 7.02
C CYS A 96 -12.26 -15.61 5.68
N ILE A 97 -11.10 -15.11 5.22
CA ILE A 97 -10.49 -15.55 3.95
C ILE A 97 -10.18 -17.04 3.86
N HIS A 98 -9.89 -17.69 5.00
CA HIS A 98 -9.50 -19.09 5.03
C HIS A 98 -10.70 -20.04 5.13
N CYS A 99 -11.61 -19.81 6.09
CA CYS A 99 -12.74 -20.72 6.32
C CYS A 99 -14.07 -20.25 5.74
N MET A 100 -14.12 -19.06 5.13
CA MET A 100 -15.30 -18.41 4.53
C MET A 100 -16.50 -18.23 5.48
N GLY A 101 -16.32 -18.49 6.78
CA GLY A 101 -17.34 -18.22 7.79
C GLY A 101 -17.48 -16.73 8.07
N TYR A 102 -18.70 -16.27 8.34
CA TYR A 102 -18.99 -14.90 8.77
C TYR A 102 -18.79 -14.73 10.27
N TYR A 103 -17.99 -13.73 10.65
CA TYR A 103 -17.70 -13.36 12.04
C TYR A 103 -17.85 -11.85 12.22
N SER A 104 -18.11 -11.42 13.46
CA SER A 104 -18.11 -9.99 13.78
C SER A 104 -16.80 -9.35 13.35
N ALA A 105 -16.87 -8.22 12.61
CA ALA A 105 -15.70 -7.52 12.09
C ALA A 105 -14.68 -7.22 13.21
N LYS A 106 -15.15 -6.82 14.40
CA LYS A 106 -14.31 -6.53 15.58
C LYS A 106 -13.52 -7.76 16.06
N ASN A 107 -14.10 -8.95 15.98
CA ASN A 107 -13.53 -10.19 16.50
C ASN A 107 -12.85 -11.07 15.42
N LEU A 108 -12.90 -10.66 14.14
CA LEU A 108 -12.36 -11.45 13.03
C LEU A 108 -10.85 -11.73 13.17
N TRP A 109 -10.08 -10.79 13.73
CA TRP A 109 -8.65 -10.99 13.97
C TRP A 109 -8.37 -12.09 15.01
N ARG A 110 -9.20 -12.22 16.06
CA ARG A 110 -9.09 -13.28 17.07
C ARG A 110 -9.39 -14.63 16.43
N HIS A 111 -10.48 -14.70 15.66
CA HIS A 111 -10.81 -15.91 14.93
C HIS A 111 -9.67 -16.35 14.01
N ARG A 112 -9.06 -15.43 13.24
CA ARG A 112 -7.98 -15.79 12.31
C ARG A 112 -6.79 -16.46 12.99
N LYS A 113 -6.41 -16.04 14.20
CA LYS A 113 -5.33 -16.68 14.98
C LYS A 113 -5.59 -18.15 15.28
N GLN A 114 -6.86 -18.49 15.50
CA GLN A 114 -7.33 -19.81 15.92
C GLN A 114 -8.03 -20.58 14.80
N CYS A 115 -8.08 -20.03 13.57
CA CYS A 115 -8.83 -20.61 12.48
C CYS A 115 -8.17 -21.90 12.00
N ASP A 116 -8.93 -23.00 11.98
CA ASP A 116 -8.39 -24.30 11.54
C ASP A 116 -7.92 -24.34 10.10
N ALA A 117 -8.56 -23.57 9.23
CA ALA A 117 -8.19 -23.45 7.82
C ALA A 117 -7.04 -22.45 7.57
N ASN A 118 -6.54 -21.76 8.59
CA ASN A 118 -5.44 -20.80 8.42
C ASN A 118 -4.11 -21.57 8.44
N PRO A 119 -3.29 -21.54 7.37
CA PRO A 119 -1.97 -22.17 7.37
C PRO A 119 -0.98 -21.50 8.34
N GLU A 120 -1.17 -20.22 8.65
CA GLU A 120 -0.33 -19.45 9.57
C GLU A 120 -1.02 -19.31 10.95
N LYS A 121 -1.37 -20.43 11.59
CA LYS A 121 -1.96 -20.42 12.95
C LYS A 121 -1.05 -19.67 13.92
N GLY A 122 -1.64 -18.91 14.84
CA GLY A 122 -0.91 -18.11 15.85
C GLY A 122 -0.49 -16.71 15.38
N SER A 123 -0.38 -16.45 14.08
CA SER A 123 -0.06 -15.10 13.58
C SER A 123 -1.32 -14.20 13.64
N SER A 124 -1.24 -13.05 14.33
CA SER A 124 -2.21 -11.96 14.08
C SER A 124 -1.88 -11.37 12.72
N GLY A 125 -2.37 -11.99 11.66
CA GLY A 125 -2.23 -11.36 10.36
C GLY A 125 -2.92 -10.00 10.38
N LYS A 126 -2.11 -8.93 10.33
CA LYS A 126 -2.56 -7.54 10.25
C LYS A 126 -3.54 -7.45 9.06
N ARG A 127 -4.61 -6.66 9.19
CA ARG A 127 -5.60 -6.39 8.12
C ARG A 127 -6.64 -7.50 7.86
N SER A 128 -7.00 -8.30 8.87
CA SER A 128 -8.05 -9.35 8.75
C SER A 128 -9.39 -8.81 8.21
N GLN A 129 -9.83 -7.65 8.68
CA GLN A 129 -11.05 -6.99 8.20
C GLN A 129 -10.96 -6.55 6.74
N ALA A 130 -9.84 -5.95 6.32
CA ALA A 130 -9.67 -5.50 4.94
C ALA A 130 -9.67 -6.68 3.96
N LEU A 131 -9.07 -7.81 4.36
CA LEU A 131 -9.09 -9.06 3.62
C LEU A 131 -10.51 -9.66 3.54
N GLY A 132 -11.24 -9.68 4.65
CA GLY A 132 -12.64 -10.11 4.68
C GLY A 132 -13.53 -9.25 3.79
N GLN A 133 -13.36 -7.92 3.82
CA GLN A 133 -14.08 -6.99 2.95
C GLN A 133 -13.75 -7.22 1.46
N THR A 134 -12.49 -7.51 1.13
CA THR A 134 -12.09 -7.84 -0.25
C THR A 134 -12.74 -9.14 -0.72
N LEU A 135 -12.93 -10.12 0.17
CA LEU A 135 -13.58 -11.39 -0.18
C LEU A 135 -15.07 -11.19 -0.53
N LEU A 136 -15.76 -10.21 0.06
CA LEU A 136 -17.13 -9.84 -0.33
C LEU A 136 -17.26 -9.45 -1.81
N LEU A 137 -16.14 -9.07 -2.44
CA LEU A 137 -16.05 -8.55 -3.80
C LEU A 137 -15.55 -9.60 -4.79
N GLY A 138 -15.61 -10.89 -4.42
CA GLY A 138 -15.05 -12.02 -5.19
C GLY A 138 -15.45 -12.05 -6.66
N ASN A 139 -16.64 -11.55 -7.00
CA ASN A 139 -17.20 -11.59 -8.36
C ASN A 139 -16.70 -10.46 -9.27
N ILE A 140 -15.93 -9.49 -8.75
CA ILE A 140 -15.47 -8.36 -9.56
C ILE A 140 -14.19 -8.75 -10.31
N LYS A 141 -14.25 -8.65 -11.64
CA LYS A 141 -13.09 -8.76 -12.54
C LYS A 141 -12.22 -7.52 -12.34
N VAL A 142 -11.20 -7.64 -11.49
CA VAL A 142 -10.22 -6.59 -11.17
C VAL A 142 -8.83 -7.17 -11.30
N ASP A 143 -7.88 -6.33 -11.69
CA ASP A 143 -6.46 -6.64 -11.72
C ASP A 143 -5.97 -7.32 -10.44
N ILE A 144 -5.25 -8.42 -10.61
CA ILE A 144 -4.72 -9.26 -9.54
C ILE A 144 -3.76 -8.43 -8.67
N GLU A 145 -2.96 -7.56 -9.30
CA GLU A 145 -2.00 -6.73 -8.57
C GLU A 145 -2.70 -5.78 -7.60
N LEU A 146 -3.84 -5.22 -8.01
CA LEU A 146 -4.64 -4.33 -7.16
C LEU A 146 -5.25 -5.09 -5.97
N LYS A 147 -5.79 -6.29 -6.22
CA LYS A 147 -6.36 -7.17 -5.18
C LYS A 147 -5.33 -7.60 -4.14
N VAL A 148 -4.10 -7.86 -4.55
CA VAL A 148 -3.02 -8.35 -3.67
C VAL A 148 -2.30 -7.20 -2.96
N LYS A 149 -1.93 -6.13 -3.67
CA LYS A 149 -1.07 -5.07 -3.12
C LYS A 149 -1.86 -3.93 -2.45
N VAL A 150 -2.95 -3.47 -3.07
CA VAL A 150 -3.67 -2.26 -2.61
C VAL A 150 -4.81 -2.61 -1.66
N PHE A 151 -5.71 -3.51 -2.03
CA PHE A 151 -6.94 -3.76 -1.27
C PHE A 151 -6.74 -4.17 0.19
N PRO A 152 -5.73 -4.98 0.56
CA PRO A 152 -5.47 -5.34 1.95
C PRO A 152 -4.97 -4.15 2.78
N ARG A 153 -4.36 -3.14 2.14
CA ARG A 153 -3.85 -1.92 2.80
C ARG A 153 -4.91 -0.83 2.96
N MET A 154 -6.04 -0.95 2.28
CA MET A 154 -7.15 0.00 2.45
C MET A 154 -7.80 -0.17 3.82
N ARG A 155 -8.30 0.94 4.38
CA ARG A 155 -9.07 0.90 5.63
C ARG A 155 -10.36 0.10 5.39
N PRO A 156 -10.76 -0.84 6.26
CA PRO A 156 -12.00 -1.60 6.10
C PRO A 156 -13.21 -0.74 6.48
N ASP A 157 -13.56 0.23 5.64
CA ASP A 157 -14.70 1.13 5.81
C ASP A 157 -15.61 1.12 4.57
N LYS A 158 -16.80 1.73 4.70
CA LYS A 158 -17.78 1.86 3.60
C LYS A 158 -17.17 2.53 2.35
N VAL A 159 -16.31 3.54 2.54
CA VAL A 159 -15.62 4.24 1.45
C VAL A 159 -14.77 3.26 0.65
N SER A 160 -14.01 2.41 1.31
CA SER A 160 -13.16 1.42 0.65
C SER A 160 -13.98 0.31 -0.01
N LEU A 161 -15.16 -0.04 0.53
CA LEU A 161 -16.09 -0.95 -0.13
C LEU A 161 -16.58 -0.35 -1.46
N VAL A 162 -17.02 0.91 -1.46
CA VAL A 162 -17.46 1.63 -2.67
C VAL A 162 -16.31 1.71 -3.69
N ALA A 163 -15.11 2.08 -3.24
CA ALA A 163 -13.93 2.20 -4.09
C ALA A 163 -13.57 0.88 -4.80
N LYS A 164 -13.64 -0.25 -4.09
CA LYS A 164 -13.31 -1.57 -4.62
C LYS A 164 -14.45 -2.16 -5.48
N ASN A 165 -15.68 -1.68 -5.30
CA ASN A 165 -16.85 -2.14 -6.06
C ASN A 165 -16.98 -1.44 -7.42
N ASP A 166 -16.54 -0.19 -7.51
CA ASP A 166 -16.63 0.59 -8.75
C ASP A 166 -15.56 0.16 -9.78
N LYS A 167 -16.02 -0.23 -10.97
CA LYS A 167 -15.15 -0.75 -12.04
C LYS A 167 -14.21 0.33 -12.59
N LEU A 168 -14.67 1.57 -12.71
CA LEU A 168 -13.87 2.66 -13.26
C LEU A 168 -12.80 3.10 -12.27
N ILE A 169 -13.14 3.23 -10.97
CA ILE A 169 -12.17 3.51 -9.91
C ILE A 169 -11.09 2.43 -9.84
N CYS A 170 -11.48 1.15 -9.96
CA CYS A 170 -10.52 0.05 -10.00
C CYS A 170 -9.61 0.11 -11.24
N ALA A 171 -10.15 0.41 -12.42
CA ALA A 171 -9.37 0.53 -13.64
C ALA A 171 -8.39 1.72 -13.62
N PHE A 172 -8.84 2.87 -13.07
CA PHE A 172 -7.98 4.01 -12.79
C PHE A 172 -6.81 3.62 -11.89
N ALA A 173 -7.08 2.89 -10.80
CA ALA A 173 -6.07 2.44 -9.87
C ALA A 173 -5.05 1.47 -10.51
N SER A 174 -5.52 0.54 -11.34
CA SER A 174 -4.67 -0.36 -12.11
C SER A 174 -3.76 0.39 -13.08
N ARG A 175 -4.29 1.39 -13.82
CA ARG A 175 -3.47 2.23 -14.70
C ARG A 175 -2.41 3.01 -13.92
N TYR A 176 -2.78 3.55 -12.75
CA TYR A 176 -1.86 4.29 -11.89
C TYR A 176 -0.73 3.40 -11.35
N LEU A 177 -1.03 2.15 -10.94
CA LEU A 177 -0.01 1.19 -10.51
C LEU A 177 0.97 0.82 -11.61
N LYS A 178 0.50 0.66 -12.85
CA LYS A 178 1.38 0.34 -14.00
C LYS A 178 2.40 1.45 -14.26
N LEU A 179 2.01 2.71 -14.08
CA LEU A 179 2.91 3.86 -14.21
C LEU A 179 3.88 3.99 -13.03
N HIS A 180 3.49 3.52 -11.84
CA HIS A 180 4.19 3.75 -10.60
C HIS A 180 4.47 2.43 -9.86
N ARG A 181 5.57 1.77 -10.25
CA ARG A 181 5.92 0.41 -9.77
C ARG A 181 6.42 0.38 -8.33
N GLU A 182 6.86 1.50 -7.76
CA GLU A 182 7.42 1.51 -6.42
C GLU A 182 6.37 1.29 -5.32
N LEU A 183 6.69 0.47 -4.32
CA LEU A 183 5.77 0.03 -3.25
C LEU A 183 5.09 1.16 -2.46
N HIS A 184 5.71 2.34 -2.37
CA HIS A 184 5.15 3.47 -1.64
C HIS A 184 3.95 4.10 -2.39
N PHE A 185 3.87 3.95 -3.71
CA PHE A 185 2.71 4.42 -4.48
C PHE A 185 1.45 3.61 -4.21
N VAL A 186 1.56 2.39 -3.67
CA VAL A 186 0.40 1.59 -3.25
C VAL A 186 -0.49 2.35 -2.27
N GLN A 187 0.10 3.12 -1.35
CA GLN A 187 -0.65 3.98 -0.43
C GLN A 187 -1.27 5.19 -1.13
N VAL A 188 -0.57 5.77 -2.12
CA VAL A 188 -1.07 6.89 -2.93
C VAL A 188 -2.28 6.44 -3.74
N VAL A 189 -2.21 5.25 -4.35
CA VAL A 189 -3.32 4.61 -5.08
C VAL A 189 -4.51 4.39 -4.14
N SER A 190 -4.28 3.78 -2.97
CA SER A 190 -5.30 3.60 -1.93
C SER A 190 -5.98 4.93 -1.55
N ARG A 191 -5.19 6.00 -1.37
CA ARG A 191 -5.71 7.33 -1.08
C ARG A 191 -6.59 7.86 -2.21
N LYS A 192 -6.09 7.85 -3.46
CA LYS A 192 -6.83 8.33 -4.64
C LYS A 192 -8.12 7.54 -4.89
N MET A 193 -8.09 6.22 -4.75
CA MET A 193 -9.29 5.38 -4.84
C MET A 193 -10.34 5.79 -3.79
N ARG A 194 -9.93 6.03 -2.55
CA ARG A 194 -10.85 6.47 -1.48
C ARG A 194 -11.32 7.91 -1.67
N GLU A 195 -10.51 8.77 -2.28
CA GLU A 195 -10.89 10.14 -2.66
C GLU A 195 -12.02 10.15 -3.70
N LEU A 196 -11.89 9.33 -4.75
CA LEU A 196 -12.92 9.12 -5.77
C LEU A 196 -14.19 8.48 -5.20
N ALA A 197 -14.04 7.49 -4.31
CA ALA A 197 -15.21 6.86 -3.68
C ALA A 197 -15.97 7.81 -2.75
N ARG A 198 -15.28 8.72 -2.03
CA ARG A 198 -15.95 9.78 -1.26
C ARG A 198 -16.75 10.70 -2.16
N LEU A 199 -16.17 11.10 -3.28
CA LEU A 199 -16.88 11.92 -4.27
C LEU A 199 -18.11 11.19 -4.81
N LEU A 200 -17.97 9.93 -5.24
CA LEU A 200 -19.08 9.11 -5.73
C LEU A 200 -20.20 8.95 -4.69
N MET A 201 -19.85 8.77 -3.41
CA MET A 201 -20.84 8.70 -2.34
C MET A 201 -21.61 10.01 -2.17
N GLU A 202 -20.97 11.16 -2.38
CA GLU A 202 -21.62 12.46 -2.29
C GLU A 202 -22.49 12.74 -3.52
N ILE A 203 -22.01 12.41 -4.72
CA ILE A 203 -22.80 12.49 -5.96
C ILE A 203 -24.08 11.69 -5.83
N LYS A 204 -24.02 10.47 -5.27
CA LYS A 204 -25.18 9.61 -5.01
C LYS A 204 -26.25 10.22 -4.12
N LYS A 205 -25.87 11.14 -3.22
CA LYS A 205 -26.83 11.84 -2.37
C LYS A 205 -27.52 12.98 -3.13
N LEU A 206 -26.80 13.61 -4.06
CA LEU A 206 -27.32 14.71 -4.88
C LEU A 206 -28.17 14.20 -6.05
N ASP A 207 -27.79 13.08 -6.66
CA ASP A 207 -28.46 12.45 -7.79
C ASP A 207 -28.48 10.92 -7.62
N LEU A 208 -29.66 10.39 -7.33
CA LEU A 208 -29.91 8.95 -7.14
C LEU A 208 -29.74 8.14 -8.43
N SER A 209 -29.77 8.78 -9.61
CA SER A 209 -29.58 8.10 -10.90
C SER A 209 -28.13 7.61 -11.10
N VAL A 210 -27.17 8.15 -10.35
CA VAL A 210 -25.75 7.81 -10.45
C VAL A 210 -25.44 6.59 -9.59
N VAL A 211 -25.20 5.43 -10.22
CA VAL A 211 -24.79 4.21 -9.49
C VAL A 211 -23.28 4.03 -9.49
N THR A 212 -22.60 4.36 -10.59
CA THR A 212 -21.16 4.21 -10.76
C THR A 212 -20.49 5.55 -11.09
N LEU A 213 -19.18 5.64 -10.92
CA LEU A 213 -18.43 6.83 -11.33
C LEU A 213 -18.58 7.09 -12.83
N PHE A 214 -18.68 6.03 -13.64
CA PHE A 214 -18.90 6.17 -15.08
C PHE A 214 -20.21 6.92 -15.40
N ASP A 215 -21.28 6.67 -14.64
CA ASP A 215 -22.58 7.34 -14.84
C ASP A 215 -22.55 8.83 -14.48
N ALA A 216 -21.55 9.26 -13.68
CA ALA A 216 -21.34 10.64 -13.30
C ALA A 216 -20.51 11.43 -14.32
N LEU A 217 -19.73 10.76 -15.19
CA LEU A 217 -18.86 11.39 -16.19
C LEU A 217 -19.63 11.75 -17.45
N LYS A 218 -20.69 12.55 -17.29
CA LYS A 218 -21.50 13.07 -18.39
C LYS A 218 -21.57 14.60 -18.32
N PRO A 219 -21.66 15.31 -19.46
CA PRO A 219 -21.66 16.77 -19.49
C PRO A 219 -22.75 17.39 -18.61
N HIS A 220 -23.98 16.86 -18.68
CA HIS A 220 -25.12 17.34 -17.89
C HIS A 220 -24.98 17.13 -16.37
N LYS A 221 -23.98 16.36 -15.91
CA LYS A 221 -23.71 16.12 -14.49
C LYS A 221 -22.51 16.92 -13.98
N TYR A 222 -21.93 17.78 -14.82
CA TYR A 222 -20.76 18.58 -14.45
C TYR A 222 -21.00 19.44 -13.20
N ASP A 223 -22.13 20.15 -13.13
CA ASP A 223 -22.45 21.00 -11.98
C ASP A 223 -22.61 20.18 -10.69
N ILE A 224 -23.13 18.96 -10.81
CA ILE A 224 -23.24 18.01 -9.69
C ILE A 224 -21.84 17.57 -9.24
N LEU A 225 -20.90 17.33 -10.16
CA LEU A 225 -19.50 17.01 -9.83
C LEU A 225 -18.83 18.15 -9.07
N VAL A 226 -19.04 19.39 -9.51
CA VAL A 226 -18.52 20.59 -8.85
C VAL A 226 -19.10 20.72 -7.45
N LYS A 227 -20.42 20.65 -7.31
CA LYS A 227 -21.13 20.74 -6.01
C LYS A 227 -20.71 19.62 -5.06
N ALA A 228 -20.64 18.38 -5.54
CA ALA A 228 -20.16 17.24 -4.74
C ALA A 228 -18.70 17.43 -4.30
N THR A 229 -17.86 18.02 -5.13
CA THR A 229 -16.45 18.29 -4.78
C THR A 229 -16.36 19.38 -3.70
N LYS A 230 -17.16 20.44 -3.79
CA LYS A 230 -17.25 21.49 -2.75
C LYS A 230 -17.67 20.89 -1.40
N LEU A 231 -18.73 20.07 -1.39
CA LEU A 231 -19.19 19.40 -0.16
C LEU A 231 -18.14 18.46 0.43
N THR A 232 -17.51 17.61 -0.39
CA THR A 232 -16.51 16.64 0.09
C THR A 232 -15.20 17.28 0.54
N SER A 233 -14.86 18.46 0.02
CA SER A 233 -13.71 19.25 0.46
C SER A 233 -13.99 20.13 1.67
N GLY A 234 -15.25 20.19 2.13
CA GLY A 234 -15.70 21.03 3.23
C GLY A 234 -15.58 22.50 2.88
N TYR A 235 -16.13 22.88 1.73
CA TYR A 235 -16.29 24.27 1.33
C TYR A 235 -17.34 24.94 2.20
N ASP A 236 -17.05 26.17 2.61
CA ASP A 236 -17.92 27.04 3.36
C ASP A 236 -18.34 28.22 2.46
N ASP A 237 -19.65 28.35 2.22
CA ASP A 237 -20.20 29.37 1.34
C ASP A 237 -20.04 30.79 1.93
N GLU A 238 -20.04 30.93 3.26
CA GLU A 238 -19.90 32.23 3.94
C GLU A 238 -18.47 32.75 3.85
N SER A 239 -17.49 31.95 4.27
CA SER A 239 -16.08 32.35 4.22
C SER A 239 -15.42 32.17 2.85
N GLN A 240 -16.10 31.51 1.90
CA GLN A 240 -15.56 31.13 0.59
C GLN A 240 -14.28 30.27 0.68
N THR A 241 -14.10 29.55 1.78
CA THR A 241 -12.91 28.75 2.05
C THR A 241 -13.18 27.25 2.08
N TYR A 242 -12.12 26.46 1.87
CA TYR A 242 -12.12 25.02 1.91
C TYR A 242 -11.41 24.51 3.17
N LYS A 243 -12.01 23.51 3.82
CA LYS A 243 -11.31 22.72 4.85
C LYS A 243 -10.14 21.95 4.25
N SER A 244 -10.35 21.32 3.09
CA SER A 244 -9.36 20.49 2.38
C SER A 244 -9.08 20.99 0.95
N PRO A 245 -8.42 22.16 0.78
CA PRO A 245 -8.23 22.77 -0.54
C PRO A 245 -7.36 21.92 -1.49
N THR A 246 -6.36 21.20 -0.97
CA THR A 246 -5.54 20.28 -1.79
C THR A 246 -6.36 19.14 -2.41
N TYR A 247 -7.40 18.67 -1.73
CA TYR A 247 -8.30 17.65 -2.27
C TYR A 247 -9.13 18.23 -3.42
N ALA A 248 -9.73 19.41 -3.22
CA ALA A 248 -10.54 20.09 -4.22
C ALA A 248 -9.76 20.37 -5.52
N MET A 249 -8.55 20.92 -5.38
CA MET A 249 -7.67 21.23 -6.51
C MET A 249 -7.25 19.97 -7.29
N ASN A 250 -6.86 18.90 -6.60
CA ASN A 250 -6.38 17.67 -7.26
C ASN A 250 -7.50 16.80 -7.85
N MET A 251 -8.77 17.06 -7.48
CA MET A 251 -9.89 16.25 -7.93
C MET A 251 -10.12 16.40 -9.43
N GLY A 252 -10.02 17.61 -9.99
CA GLY A 252 -10.17 17.83 -11.44
C GLY A 252 -9.18 17.01 -12.27
N THR A 253 -7.90 17.01 -11.89
CA THR A 253 -6.88 16.17 -12.55
C THR A 253 -7.20 14.68 -12.43
N THR A 254 -7.70 14.25 -11.27
CA THR A 254 -8.04 12.84 -11.03
C THR A 254 -9.27 12.41 -11.84
N LEU A 255 -10.28 13.28 -11.95
CA LEU A 255 -11.47 13.07 -12.77
C LEU A 255 -11.13 12.99 -14.26
N LYS A 256 -10.29 13.91 -14.77
CA LYS A 256 -9.78 13.84 -16.15
C LYS A 256 -9.11 12.50 -16.44
N GLN A 257 -8.24 12.04 -15.53
CA GLN A 257 -7.60 10.73 -15.69
C GLN A 257 -8.61 9.57 -15.67
N CYS A 258 -9.73 9.70 -14.93
CA CYS A 258 -10.82 8.73 -14.97
C CYS A 258 -11.56 8.78 -16.31
N CYS A 259 -11.81 9.97 -16.87
CA CYS A 259 -12.38 10.13 -18.21
C CYS A 259 -11.48 9.48 -19.28
N ASP A 260 -10.17 9.68 -19.21
CA ASP A 260 -9.23 9.04 -20.14
C ASP A 260 -9.29 7.49 -20.07
N VAL A 261 -9.46 6.95 -18.86
CA VAL A 261 -9.61 5.50 -18.66
C VAL A 261 -10.96 5.01 -19.20
N ALA A 262 -12.04 5.76 -18.94
CA ALA A 262 -13.37 5.47 -19.44
C ALA A 262 -13.40 5.47 -20.98
N LEU A 263 -12.81 6.48 -21.61
CA LEU A 263 -12.66 6.60 -23.05
C LEU A 263 -11.91 5.40 -23.63
N LEU A 264 -10.76 5.03 -23.03
CA LEU A 264 -10.01 3.84 -23.45
C LEU A 264 -10.83 2.53 -23.36
N HIS A 265 -11.72 2.41 -22.38
CA HIS A 265 -12.60 1.24 -22.28
C HIS A 265 -13.65 1.19 -23.38
N VAL A 266 -14.24 2.33 -23.72
CA VAL A 266 -15.20 2.45 -24.83
C VAL A 266 -14.51 2.09 -26.15
N LEU A 267 -13.34 2.67 -26.42
CA LEU A 267 -12.54 2.43 -27.63
C LEU A 267 -12.05 0.97 -27.76
N LYS A 268 -11.72 0.31 -26.65
CA LYS A 268 -11.30 -1.12 -26.70
C LYS A 268 -12.47 -2.07 -26.90
N LYS A 269 -13.69 -1.66 -26.55
CA LYS A 269 -14.91 -2.47 -26.70
C LYS A 269 -15.49 -2.37 -28.11
N SER A 270 -15.27 -1.27 -28.82
CA SER A 270 -15.76 -1.01 -30.18
C SER A 270 -15.04 -1.80 -31.30
N LYS A 271 -14.18 -2.79 -30.97
CA LYS A 271 -13.51 -3.65 -31.96
C LYS A 271 -14.46 -4.42 -32.90
N SER A 272 -15.74 -4.48 -32.58
CA SER A 272 -16.80 -5.02 -33.45
C SER A 272 -17.81 -3.90 -33.66
N LEU A 273 -17.64 -3.15 -34.77
CA LEU A 273 -18.39 -1.99 -35.26
C LEU A 273 -18.78 -0.88 -34.23
N PRO A 274 -18.55 0.41 -34.53
CA PRO A 274 -19.10 1.49 -33.70
C PRO A 274 -20.63 1.45 -33.76
N THR A 275 -21.28 1.07 -32.66
CA THR A 275 -22.72 1.32 -32.49
C THR A 275 -22.93 2.81 -32.21
N VAL A 276 -24.09 3.36 -32.62
CA VAL A 276 -24.47 4.77 -32.39
C VAL A 276 -24.34 5.14 -30.90
N ASP A 277 -24.72 4.22 -30.00
CA ASP A 277 -24.60 4.41 -28.55
C ASP A 277 -23.15 4.58 -28.08
N ASN A 278 -22.20 3.83 -28.64
CA ASN A 278 -20.79 3.94 -28.25
C ASN A 278 -20.19 5.29 -28.71
N ALA A 279 -20.59 5.78 -29.88
CA ALA A 279 -20.16 7.09 -30.38
C ALA A 279 -20.71 8.24 -29.53
N ASN A 280 -21.98 8.16 -29.11
CA ASN A 280 -22.58 9.14 -28.22
C ASN A 280 -21.90 9.16 -26.85
N VAL A 281 -21.64 7.99 -26.27
CA VAL A 281 -20.92 7.88 -24.99
C VAL A 281 -19.49 8.41 -25.10
N GLU A 282 -18.82 8.16 -26.22
CA GLU A 282 -17.49 8.73 -26.49
C GLU A 282 -17.52 10.25 -26.56
N ALA A 283 -18.49 10.82 -27.28
CA ALA A 283 -18.69 12.27 -27.38
C ALA A 283 -18.96 12.89 -26.01
N ASP A 284 -19.87 12.30 -25.22
CA ASP A 284 -20.19 12.75 -23.86
C ASP A 284 -18.93 12.82 -22.97
N ILE A 285 -18.08 11.78 -22.99
CA ILE A 285 -16.86 11.75 -22.19
C ILE A 285 -15.88 12.83 -22.66
N LYS A 286 -15.72 13.02 -23.97
CA LYS A 286 -14.84 14.06 -24.54
C LYS A 286 -15.32 15.45 -24.16
N THR A 287 -16.61 15.73 -24.27
CA THR A 287 -17.21 17.00 -23.82
C THR A 287 -17.04 17.19 -22.32
N CYS A 288 -17.20 16.14 -21.51
CA CYS A 288 -16.96 16.21 -20.07
C CYS A 288 -15.49 16.54 -19.74
N ILE A 289 -14.51 16.01 -20.50
CA ILE A 289 -13.10 16.38 -20.35
C ILE A 289 -12.91 17.88 -20.64
N GLN A 290 -13.47 18.37 -21.74
CA GLN A 290 -13.38 19.79 -22.11
C GLN A 290 -13.97 20.71 -21.03
N LEU A 291 -15.13 20.34 -20.47
CA LEU A 291 -15.74 21.09 -19.36
C LEU A 291 -14.83 21.12 -18.12
N ILE A 292 -14.22 19.99 -17.74
CA ILE A 292 -13.28 19.93 -16.62
C ILE A 292 -12.03 20.78 -16.91
N GLU A 293 -11.51 20.78 -18.13
CA GLU A 293 -10.32 21.58 -18.47
C GLU A 293 -10.59 23.07 -18.52
N ALA A 294 -11.74 23.47 -19.06
CA ALA A 294 -12.11 24.87 -19.21
C ALA A 294 -12.57 25.50 -17.88
N ASN A 295 -13.48 24.83 -17.16
CA ASN A 295 -14.24 25.48 -16.09
C ASN A 295 -13.74 25.14 -14.68
N TRP A 296 -13.07 24.01 -14.47
CA TRP A 296 -12.65 23.57 -13.13
C TRP A 296 -11.68 24.55 -12.45
N ARG A 297 -10.94 25.34 -13.23
CA ARG A 297 -10.09 26.41 -12.73
C ARG A 297 -10.91 27.47 -11.99
N PHE A 298 -12.01 27.90 -12.60
CA PHE A 298 -12.86 28.98 -12.10
C PHE A 298 -13.77 28.50 -10.98
N ASP A 299 -14.34 27.31 -11.12
CA ASP A 299 -15.32 26.80 -10.16
C ASP A 299 -14.70 26.40 -8.81
N ILE A 300 -13.46 25.89 -8.84
CA ILE A 300 -12.82 25.25 -7.68
C ILE A 300 -11.36 25.66 -7.50
N SER A 301 -10.52 25.48 -8.53
CA SER A 301 -9.07 25.44 -8.33
C SER A 301 -8.48 26.76 -7.88
N THR A 302 -8.99 27.88 -8.37
CA THR A 302 -8.48 29.22 -8.02
C THR A 302 -8.70 29.52 -6.55
N ASN A 303 -9.93 29.37 -6.06
CA ASN A 303 -10.26 29.57 -4.64
C ASN A 303 -9.47 28.59 -3.74
N ALA A 304 -9.40 27.31 -4.13
CA ALA A 304 -8.63 26.32 -3.38
C ALA A 304 -7.11 26.63 -3.34
N ALA A 305 -6.54 27.18 -4.42
CA ALA A 305 -5.14 27.59 -4.46
C ALA A 305 -4.89 28.81 -3.57
N ASN A 306 -5.80 29.80 -3.59
CA ASN A 306 -5.72 30.98 -2.74
C ASN A 306 -5.76 30.60 -1.25
N ASP A 307 -6.66 29.71 -0.86
CA ASP A 307 -6.73 29.19 0.50
C ASP A 307 -5.45 28.48 0.94
N LEU A 308 -4.82 27.70 0.06
CA LEU A 308 -3.55 27.06 0.35
C LEU A 308 -2.44 28.09 0.59
N ASN A 309 -2.41 29.15 -0.21
CA ASN A 309 -1.42 30.21 -0.09
C ASN A 309 -1.63 31.02 1.19
N LEU A 310 -2.87 31.40 1.52
CA LEU A 310 -3.21 32.09 2.76
C LEU A 310 -2.83 31.25 4.00
N LYS A 311 -3.18 29.96 4.01
CA LYS A 311 -2.79 29.04 5.09
C LYS A 311 -1.28 28.86 5.17
N LYS A 312 -0.56 28.99 4.05
CA LYS A 312 0.90 28.91 4.02
C LYS A 312 1.55 30.19 4.56
N TRP A 313 1.02 31.37 4.25
CA TRP A 313 1.53 32.65 4.77
C TRP A 313 1.35 32.77 6.28
N ASN A 314 0.18 32.38 6.78
CA ASN A 314 -0.12 32.43 8.22
C ASN A 314 0.58 31.32 9.02
N LYS A 315 1.29 30.41 8.36
CA LYS A 315 2.04 29.36 9.02
C LYS A 315 3.39 29.91 9.48
N VAL A 316 3.52 30.17 10.77
CA VAL A 316 4.80 30.51 11.41
C VAL A 316 5.82 29.40 11.08
N THR A 317 6.89 29.77 10.40
CA THR A 317 7.99 28.85 10.10
C THR A 317 8.94 28.85 11.29
N LEU A 318 8.78 27.86 12.17
CA LEU A 318 9.74 27.62 13.25
C LEU A 318 11.03 27.07 12.63
N VAL A 319 12.07 27.90 12.61
CA VAL A 319 13.43 27.47 12.23
C VAL A 319 14.13 27.05 13.52
N PRO A 320 14.67 25.81 13.61
CA PRO A 320 15.39 25.38 14.81
C PRO A 320 16.65 26.23 14.99
N LEU A 321 16.92 26.62 16.24
CA LEU A 321 18.15 27.36 16.57
C LEU A 321 19.36 26.43 16.46
N ALA A 322 20.55 27.01 16.22
CA ALA A 322 21.79 26.24 16.19
C ALA A 322 22.04 25.49 17.53
N THR A 323 21.64 26.10 18.64
CA THR A 323 21.69 25.50 19.98
C THR A 323 20.83 24.23 20.07
N ASP A 324 19.60 24.27 19.54
CA ASP A 324 18.69 23.12 19.54
C ASP A 324 19.25 21.97 18.68
N LEU A 325 19.86 22.30 17.54
CA LEU A 325 20.51 21.30 16.69
C LEU A 325 21.71 20.65 17.38
N LYS A 326 22.46 21.40 18.18
CA LYS A 326 23.55 20.88 18.99
C LYS A 326 23.03 19.94 20.08
N LEU A 327 22.01 20.37 20.85
CA LEU A 327 21.37 19.53 21.87
C LEU A 327 20.87 18.21 21.27
N LEU A 328 20.16 18.27 20.15
CA LEU A 328 19.69 17.07 19.45
C LEU A 328 20.84 16.17 18.97
N LYS A 329 21.91 16.75 18.43
CA LYS A 329 23.10 15.99 18.02
C LYS A 329 23.72 15.27 19.21
N ASP A 330 23.93 15.97 20.31
CA ASP A 330 24.60 15.45 21.51
C ASP A 330 23.76 14.34 22.16
N TYR A 331 22.43 14.53 22.22
CA TYR A 331 21.49 13.49 22.62
C TYR A 331 21.60 12.23 21.73
N LEU A 332 21.55 12.39 20.40
CA LEU A 332 21.66 11.26 19.47
C LEU A 332 23.02 10.54 19.60
N MET A 333 24.10 11.26 19.88
CA MET A 333 25.41 10.65 20.14
C MET A 333 25.40 9.81 21.42
N LYS A 334 24.85 10.34 22.51
CA LYS A 334 24.74 9.63 23.79
C LYS A 334 23.87 8.38 23.67
N VAL A 335 22.73 8.48 22.99
CA VAL A 335 21.86 7.32 22.71
C VAL A 335 22.59 6.28 21.87
N ALA A 336 23.27 6.68 20.79
CA ALA A 336 24.02 5.75 19.95
C ALA A 336 25.07 4.97 20.76
N ALA A 337 25.88 5.65 21.56
CA ALA A 337 26.93 5.02 22.38
C ALA A 337 26.36 3.98 23.35
N ASN A 338 25.24 4.32 24.01
CA ASN A 338 24.55 3.38 24.90
C ASN A 338 24.06 2.14 24.16
N GLN A 339 23.41 2.30 23.01
CA GLN A 339 22.88 1.17 22.23
C GLN A 339 23.99 0.31 21.63
N VAL A 340 25.10 0.91 21.20
CA VAL A 340 26.30 0.18 20.75
C VAL A 340 26.83 -0.71 21.86
N SER A 341 27.00 -0.19 23.09
CA SER A 341 27.47 -0.98 24.23
C SER A 341 26.53 -2.14 24.57
N MET A 342 25.21 -1.94 24.42
CA MET A 342 24.21 -3.00 24.64
C MET A 342 24.24 -4.07 23.56
N LEU A 343 24.45 -3.69 22.29
CA LEU A 343 24.55 -4.62 21.17
C LEU A 343 25.85 -5.41 21.18
N GLN A 344 26.96 -4.80 21.58
CA GLN A 344 28.24 -5.50 21.76
C GLN A 344 28.14 -6.58 22.84
N LYS A 345 27.39 -6.32 23.92
CA LYS A 345 27.14 -7.31 24.98
C LYS A 345 26.15 -8.39 24.56
N ASN A 346 25.11 -8.03 23.80
CA ASN A 346 24.09 -8.95 23.32
C ASN A 346 23.69 -8.61 21.88
N PRO A 347 24.31 -9.27 20.88
CA PRO A 347 24.06 -9.01 19.46
C PRO A 347 22.62 -9.32 18.99
N SER A 348 21.83 -10.04 19.78
CA SER A 348 20.44 -10.41 19.47
C SER A 348 19.41 -9.44 20.09
N ASN A 349 19.83 -8.32 20.68
CA ASN A 349 18.92 -7.37 21.31
C ASN A 349 18.16 -6.51 20.27
N GLU A 350 16.93 -6.92 19.93
CA GLU A 350 16.07 -6.22 18.96
C GLU A 350 15.77 -4.75 19.33
N LYS A 351 15.61 -4.45 20.63
CA LYS A 351 15.31 -3.07 21.08
C LYS A 351 16.50 -2.15 20.88
N ALA A 352 17.69 -2.59 21.29
CA ALA A 352 18.92 -1.83 21.13
C ALA A 352 19.25 -1.63 19.64
N TYR A 353 19.06 -2.67 18.83
CA TYR A 353 19.18 -2.59 17.37
C TYR A 353 18.25 -1.57 16.75
N THR A 354 16.97 -1.62 17.08
CA THR A 354 15.98 -0.69 16.54
C THR A 354 16.32 0.75 16.92
N SER A 355 16.69 0.97 18.19
CA SER A 355 17.07 2.30 18.68
C SER A 355 18.34 2.83 18.02
N LEU A 356 19.36 1.98 17.81
CA LEU A 356 20.58 2.38 17.10
C LEU A 356 20.28 2.71 15.62
N LEU A 357 19.46 1.89 14.95
CA LEU A 357 19.03 2.12 13.58
C LEU A 357 18.28 3.44 13.41
N GLU A 358 17.36 3.75 14.34
CA GLU A 358 16.62 5.01 14.38
C GLU A 358 17.54 6.21 14.61
N THR A 359 18.50 6.06 15.52
CA THR A 359 19.47 7.11 15.85
C THR A 359 20.35 7.43 14.66
N VAL A 360 20.96 6.41 14.04
CA VAL A 360 21.78 6.55 12.83
C VAL A 360 20.99 7.19 11.69
N TYR A 361 19.74 6.77 11.48
CA TYR A 361 18.86 7.36 10.48
C TYR A 361 18.66 8.88 10.72
N CYS A 362 18.39 9.29 11.96
CA CYS A 362 18.21 10.70 12.32
C CYS A 362 19.51 11.49 12.13
N ARG A 363 20.65 10.93 12.52
CA ARG A 363 21.97 11.58 12.36
C ARG A 363 22.31 11.84 10.89
N LEU A 364 22.05 10.88 10.01
CA LEU A 364 22.22 11.06 8.56
C LEU A 364 21.26 12.09 7.98
N LEU A 365 20.01 12.11 8.45
CA LEU A 365 19.01 13.08 8.04
C LEU A 365 19.41 14.52 8.41
N LEU A 366 19.92 14.70 9.63
CA LEU A 366 20.41 16.00 10.14
C LEU A 366 21.61 16.49 9.33
N LEU A 367 22.62 15.64 9.11
CA LEU A 367 23.83 15.99 8.38
C LEU A 367 23.53 16.38 6.92
N ASN A 368 22.69 15.59 6.24
CA ASN A 368 22.45 15.78 4.80
C ASN A 368 21.25 16.68 4.48
N ARG A 369 20.47 17.08 5.50
CA ARG A 369 19.24 17.90 5.38
C ARG A 369 18.30 17.41 4.24
N ARG A 370 18.19 16.08 4.09
CA ARG A 370 17.41 15.44 3.00
C ARG A 370 15.97 15.20 3.38
N ARG A 371 15.12 14.88 2.39
CA ARG A 371 13.75 14.45 2.69
C ARG A 371 13.79 13.06 3.31
N PRO A 372 13.00 12.78 4.36
CA PRO A 372 13.02 11.48 5.02
C PRO A 372 12.81 10.30 4.05
N GLY A 373 11.91 10.47 3.09
CA GLY A 373 11.60 9.43 2.12
C GLY A 373 12.79 9.01 1.24
N GLU A 374 13.72 9.92 0.93
CA GLU A 374 14.89 9.61 0.08
C GLU A 374 15.82 8.63 0.81
N LEU A 375 16.19 8.94 2.06
CA LEU A 375 17.07 8.10 2.87
C LEU A 375 16.40 6.80 3.34
N GLN A 376 15.10 6.83 3.63
CA GLN A 376 14.34 5.65 4.10
C GLN A 376 14.37 4.50 3.09
N ARG A 377 14.55 4.80 1.80
CA ARG A 377 14.56 3.83 0.70
C ARG A 377 15.95 3.46 0.22
N LEU A 378 17.00 3.84 0.95
CA LEU A 378 18.38 3.48 0.65
C LEU A 378 18.56 1.94 0.69
N PRO A 379 18.90 1.28 -0.43
CA PRO A 379 19.17 -0.15 -0.44
C PRO A 379 20.54 -0.47 0.18
N ILE A 380 20.67 -1.67 0.77
CA ILE A 380 21.94 -2.14 1.37
C ILE A 380 23.04 -2.23 0.32
N HIS A 381 22.73 -2.73 -0.88
CA HIS A 381 23.74 -2.89 -1.94
C HIS A 381 24.37 -1.55 -2.34
N VAL A 382 23.61 -0.45 -2.35
CA VAL A 382 24.14 0.90 -2.65
C VAL A 382 25.13 1.37 -1.60
N TYR A 383 24.88 1.05 -0.32
CA TYR A 383 25.83 1.35 0.75
C TYR A 383 27.09 0.48 0.65
N LYS A 384 26.95 -0.82 0.30
CA LYS A 384 28.08 -1.74 0.17
C LYS A 384 28.92 -1.49 -1.09
N SER A 385 28.31 -1.15 -2.23
CA SER A 385 29.01 -0.92 -3.50
C SER A 385 29.89 0.32 -3.48
N ALA A 386 29.53 1.34 -2.70
CA ALA A 386 30.32 2.55 -2.51
C ALA A 386 31.61 2.35 -1.67
N ILE A 387 32.03 1.10 -1.45
CA ILE A 387 33.28 0.74 -0.78
C ILE A 387 34.39 0.48 -1.82
N SER A 388 34.08 0.25 -3.11
CA SER A 388 35.11 0.02 -4.12
C SER A 388 35.85 1.32 -4.47
N GLU A 389 37.19 1.25 -4.44
CA GLU A 389 38.09 2.36 -4.77
C GLU A 389 37.84 2.93 -6.19
N GLU A 390 37.35 2.10 -7.12
CA GLU A 390 36.96 2.48 -8.49
C GLU A 390 35.88 3.57 -8.54
N HIS A 391 35.01 3.67 -7.53
CA HIS A 391 33.99 4.73 -7.48
C HIS A 391 34.54 6.10 -7.06
N ASN A 392 35.74 6.16 -6.46
CA ASN A 392 36.40 7.42 -6.14
C ASN A 392 37.12 8.02 -7.35
N GLN A 393 37.62 7.19 -8.28
CA GLN A 393 38.22 7.65 -9.54
C GLN A 393 37.20 8.32 -10.48
N ALA A 394 35.93 7.89 -10.47
CA ALA A 394 34.91 8.38 -11.40
C ALA A 394 34.44 9.84 -11.19
N TYR A 395 35.10 10.61 -10.31
CA TYR A 395 34.69 11.97 -9.93
C TYR A 395 35.84 12.98 -9.90
N GLU A 396 36.91 12.77 -10.69
CA GLU A 396 38.03 13.73 -10.82
C GLU A 396 37.54 15.15 -11.17
N GLU A 397 36.55 15.30 -12.05
CA GLU A 397 35.95 16.61 -12.40
C GLU A 397 35.30 17.35 -11.21
N PHE A 398 34.77 16.61 -10.21
CA PHE A 398 34.22 17.24 -9.00
C PHE A 398 35.32 17.64 -8.04
N SER A 399 36.46 16.94 -8.06
CA SER A 399 37.58 17.23 -7.16
C SER A 399 38.23 18.58 -7.46
N GLU A 400 38.17 19.07 -8.71
CA GLU A 400 38.69 20.36 -9.13
C GLU A 400 37.81 21.55 -8.68
N ALA A 401 36.51 21.32 -8.48
CA ALA A 401 35.55 22.34 -8.06
C ALA A 401 35.49 22.57 -6.53
N ILE A 402 36.29 21.81 -5.76
CA ILE A 402 36.26 21.78 -4.30
C ILE A 402 37.56 22.37 -3.73
N THR A 403 37.46 23.13 -2.65
CA THR A 403 38.64 23.69 -1.97
C THR A 403 39.50 22.60 -1.31
N GLU A 404 40.79 22.86 -1.07
CA GLU A 404 41.67 21.90 -0.40
C GLU A 404 41.13 21.46 0.98
N THR A 405 40.53 22.39 1.74
CA THR A 405 39.93 22.08 3.05
C THR A 405 38.73 21.14 2.94
N GLU A 406 37.87 21.34 1.95
CA GLU A 406 36.74 20.47 1.67
C GLU A 406 37.18 19.12 1.12
N ARG A 407 38.28 19.06 0.35
CA ARG A 407 38.88 17.81 -0.13
C ARG A 407 39.36 16.95 1.04
N ILE A 408 40.05 17.55 2.01
CA ILE A 408 40.47 16.87 3.25
C ILE A 408 39.24 16.40 4.03
N LEU A 409 38.21 17.25 4.16
CA LEU A 409 36.98 16.89 4.84
C LEU A 409 36.28 15.70 4.16
N MET A 410 36.18 15.72 2.83
CA MET A 410 35.54 14.67 2.04
C MET A 410 36.23 13.31 2.17
N ARG A 411 37.55 13.26 2.41
CA ARG A 411 38.27 12.00 2.72
C ARG A 411 37.74 11.31 3.98
N SER A 412 37.20 12.07 4.94
CA SER A 412 36.60 11.52 6.17
C SER A 412 35.17 11.01 6.01
N PHE A 413 34.51 11.35 4.89
CA PHE A 413 33.13 10.97 4.60
C PHE A 413 33.06 9.90 3.53
N LYS A 414 32.20 8.91 3.76
CA LYS A 414 31.74 8.03 2.69
C LYS A 414 30.60 8.70 1.94
N ARG A 415 30.75 8.85 0.62
CA ARG A 415 29.72 9.41 -0.26
C ARG A 415 28.98 8.29 -0.98
N ILE A 416 27.66 8.34 -0.97
CA ILE A 416 26.80 7.47 -1.78
C ILE A 416 25.83 8.32 -2.60
N VAL A 417 25.39 7.82 -3.76
CA VAL A 417 24.39 8.49 -4.59
C VAL A 417 23.07 7.72 -4.54
N ILE A 418 22.00 8.40 -4.13
CA ILE A 418 20.65 7.84 -4.07
C ILE A 418 19.72 8.49 -5.09
N ARG A 419 18.66 7.79 -5.48
CA ARG A 419 17.66 8.32 -6.40
C ARG A 419 16.76 9.35 -5.70
N GLY A 420 16.85 10.59 -6.13
CA GLY A 420 15.99 11.71 -5.73
C GLY A 420 14.74 11.87 -6.61
N LYS A 421 14.06 13.01 -6.42
CA LYS A 421 12.84 13.34 -7.19
C LYS A 421 13.14 13.44 -8.68
N ARG A 422 12.22 12.94 -9.52
CA ARG A 422 12.35 12.90 -11.00
C ARG A 422 13.58 12.12 -11.49
N GLY A 423 14.07 11.16 -10.70
CA GLY A 423 15.19 10.30 -11.10
C GLY A 423 16.58 10.94 -10.99
N ARG A 424 16.69 12.16 -10.46
CA ARG A 424 17.98 12.82 -10.26
C ARG A 424 18.81 12.10 -9.19
N GLY A 425 20.10 11.89 -9.42
CA GLY A 425 21.02 11.39 -8.41
C GLY A 425 21.25 12.45 -7.32
N VAL A 426 21.24 12.02 -6.06
CA VAL A 426 21.41 12.88 -4.89
C VAL A 426 22.51 12.31 -4.00
N PRO A 427 23.59 13.06 -3.73
CA PRO A 427 24.65 12.58 -2.86
C PRO A 427 24.21 12.61 -1.37
N VAL A 428 24.65 11.59 -0.64
CA VAL A 428 24.54 11.46 0.82
C VAL A 428 25.93 11.18 1.38
N LEU A 429 26.34 11.99 2.33
CA LEU A 429 27.60 11.90 3.06
C LEU A 429 27.37 11.19 4.39
N ILE A 430 28.29 10.30 4.74
CA ILE A 430 28.23 9.44 5.93
C ILE A 430 29.56 9.60 6.68
N SER A 431 29.53 10.16 7.88
CA SER A 431 30.71 10.34 8.71
C SER A 431 31.28 8.99 9.18
N LYS A 432 32.58 8.96 9.47
CA LYS A 432 33.27 7.72 9.88
C LYS A 432 32.59 7.01 11.06
N ASP A 433 32.25 7.75 12.11
CA ASP A 433 31.59 7.20 13.30
C ASP A 433 30.19 6.62 12.98
N VAL A 434 29.47 7.20 12.01
CA VAL A 434 28.19 6.65 11.54
C VAL A 434 28.39 5.40 10.68
N GLN A 435 29.48 5.33 9.91
CA GLN A 435 29.84 4.11 9.18
C GLN A 435 30.10 2.96 10.15
N ASP A 436 30.80 3.20 11.25
CA ASP A 436 31.08 2.19 12.27
C ASP A 436 29.77 1.67 12.90
N HIS A 437 28.84 2.57 13.24
CA HIS A 437 27.50 2.18 13.70
C HIS A 437 26.73 1.38 12.62
N LEU A 438 26.81 1.76 11.35
CA LEU A 438 26.15 1.06 10.24
C LEU A 438 26.75 -0.33 10.03
N ASN A 439 28.06 -0.49 10.19
CA ASN A 439 28.72 -1.77 10.06
C ASN A 439 28.28 -2.72 11.19
N LEU A 440 28.25 -2.24 12.45
CA LEU A 440 27.71 -3.01 13.57
C LEU A 440 26.24 -3.41 13.35
N ILE A 441 25.41 -2.50 12.81
CA ILE A 441 24.02 -2.79 12.44
C ILE A 441 23.95 -3.88 11.36
N LEU A 442 24.87 -3.89 10.39
CA LEU A 442 24.88 -4.90 9.32
C LEU A 442 25.36 -6.26 9.85
N GLU A 443 26.32 -6.29 10.75
CA GLU A 443 26.82 -7.50 11.42
C GLU A 443 25.75 -8.15 12.30
N CYS A 444 25.04 -7.35 13.11
CA CYS A 444 23.97 -7.85 13.97
C CYS A 444 22.68 -8.19 13.20
N ARG A 445 22.61 -7.86 11.90
CA ARG A 445 21.38 -7.93 11.11
C ARG A 445 20.84 -9.35 10.98
N ASP A 446 21.72 -10.32 10.74
CA ASP A 446 21.34 -11.71 10.52
C ASP A 446 20.84 -12.39 11.81
N ASN A 447 21.31 -11.92 12.97
CA ASN A 447 20.88 -12.40 14.29
C ASN A 447 19.50 -11.89 14.72
N ILE A 448 19.01 -10.80 14.12
CA ILE A 448 17.78 -10.10 14.54
C ILE A 448 16.70 -10.17 13.46
N GLN A 449 17.06 -10.14 12.19
CA GLN A 449 16.10 -10.17 11.09
C GLN A 449 15.79 -11.61 10.65
N THR A 450 14.59 -12.06 11.00
CA THR A 450 14.06 -13.34 10.46
C THR A 450 13.56 -13.21 9.01
N VAL A 451 13.31 -11.98 8.55
CA VAL A 451 12.76 -11.68 7.22
C VAL A 451 13.73 -10.79 6.47
N SER A 452 14.20 -11.26 5.31
CA SER A 452 15.11 -10.49 4.44
C SER A 452 14.49 -9.16 4.01
N ASN A 453 15.26 -8.08 4.19
CA ASN A 453 14.86 -6.71 3.86
C ASN A 453 15.98 -6.00 3.10
N ILE A 454 15.67 -5.55 1.87
CA ILE A 454 16.61 -4.92 0.94
C ILE A 454 17.11 -3.53 1.39
N TYR A 455 16.40 -2.89 2.31
CA TYR A 455 16.66 -1.51 2.72
C TYR A 455 17.62 -1.45 3.91
N LEU A 456 18.55 -0.50 3.88
CA LEU A 456 19.49 -0.26 4.98
C LEU A 456 18.73 0.01 6.29
N PHE A 457 17.76 0.94 6.23
CA PHE A 457 16.84 1.28 7.30
C PHE A 457 15.55 0.45 7.22
N GLY A 458 15.69 -0.87 7.25
CA GLY A 458 14.60 -1.84 7.28
C GLY A 458 14.11 -2.10 8.71
N LYS A 459 12.80 -2.23 8.92
CA LYS A 459 12.28 -2.61 10.23
C LYS A 459 12.60 -4.09 10.50
N PRO A 460 13.06 -4.47 11.71
CA PRO A 460 13.21 -5.88 12.08
C PRO A 460 11.94 -6.69 11.82
N ASN A 461 12.11 -7.92 11.35
CA ASN A 461 11.02 -8.88 11.12
C ASN A 461 9.92 -8.36 10.17
N SER A 462 10.30 -7.53 9.20
CA SER A 462 9.39 -6.95 8.22
C SER A 462 10.10 -6.67 6.88
N GLN A 463 9.41 -6.92 5.76
CA GLN A 463 9.85 -6.48 4.43
C GLN A 463 9.61 -4.99 4.18
N GLU A 464 8.92 -4.33 5.11
CA GLU A 464 8.63 -2.90 5.03
C GLU A 464 9.86 -2.09 5.48
N THR A 465 10.08 -0.93 4.85
CA THR A 465 11.06 0.06 5.36
C THR A 465 10.67 0.52 6.76
N HIS A 466 11.52 1.32 7.40
CA HIS A 466 11.18 1.98 8.65
C HIS A 466 9.99 2.97 8.47
N TYR A 467 8.73 2.49 8.50
CA TYR A 467 7.50 3.26 8.15
C TYR A 467 7.09 4.31 9.19
N TRP A 468 7.83 4.49 10.28
CA TRP A 468 7.48 5.44 11.35
C TRP A 468 7.54 6.92 10.92
N LEU A 469 8.08 7.22 9.73
CA LEU A 469 8.32 8.59 9.25
C LEU A 469 7.22 9.14 8.33
N GLN A 470 6.14 8.39 8.08
CA GLN A 470 4.97 8.92 7.36
C GLN A 470 3.98 9.70 8.23
N GLY A 471 4.28 9.84 9.53
CA GLY A 471 3.73 10.92 10.34
C GLY A 471 4.89 11.78 10.82
N ASN A 472 4.81 13.08 10.60
CA ASN A 472 5.69 14.10 11.20
C ASN A 472 5.75 14.05 12.76
N GLN A 473 5.13 13.06 13.40
CA GLN A 473 4.94 12.96 14.84
C GLN A 473 6.12 12.34 15.59
N LYS A 474 6.95 11.43 15.02
CA LYS A 474 8.00 10.78 15.83
C LYS A 474 9.34 11.51 15.95
N VAL A 475 9.72 12.35 14.99
CA VAL A 475 10.81 13.32 15.25
C VAL A 475 10.39 14.26 16.39
N CYS A 476 9.08 14.57 16.48
CA CYS A 476 8.54 15.27 17.65
C CYS A 476 8.50 14.40 18.91
N VAL A 477 8.24 13.09 18.84
CA VAL A 477 8.22 12.20 20.04
C VAL A 477 9.60 12.10 20.69
N VAL A 478 10.68 12.01 19.90
CA VAL A 478 12.06 12.05 20.46
C VAL A 478 12.31 13.39 21.16
N MET A 479 11.78 14.50 20.63
CA MET A 479 11.82 15.82 21.28
C MET A 479 10.78 16.01 22.41
N SER A 480 9.79 15.12 22.54
CA SER A 480 8.73 15.20 23.56
C SER A 480 9.07 14.40 24.80
N SER A 481 9.81 13.29 24.66
CA SER A 481 10.31 12.49 25.79
C SER A 481 11.31 13.25 26.67
N GLU A 482 11.95 14.30 26.15
CA GLU A 482 12.82 15.17 26.95
C GLU A 482 12.06 16.26 27.73
N LYS A 483 10.88 16.71 27.28
CA LYS A 483 10.08 17.65 28.09
C LYS A 483 9.63 17.02 29.42
N SER A 484 9.41 15.71 29.44
CA SER A 484 9.12 14.97 30.68
C SER A 484 10.37 14.58 31.49
N ALA A 485 11.58 14.71 30.93
CA ALA A 485 12.83 14.32 31.61
C ALA A 485 13.68 15.53 32.05
N CYS A 486 13.41 16.73 31.52
CA CYS A 486 14.00 18.00 31.95
C CYS A 486 13.09 18.79 32.91
N SER A 487 11.97 18.21 33.34
CA SER A 487 11.04 18.82 34.31
C SER A 487 11.09 18.19 35.70
N ASP A 488 12.08 17.33 35.96
CA ASP A 488 12.38 16.76 37.28
C ASP A 488 13.78 17.21 37.75
#